data_AF-A0A645DJA7-F1
#
_entry.id   AF-A0A645DJA7-F1
#
_cell.length_a   1.000
_cell.length_b   1.000
_cell.length_c   1.000
_cell.angle_alpha   90.00
_cell.angle_beta   90.00
_cell.angle_gamma   90.00
#
_symmetry.space_group_name_H-M   'P 1'
#
loop_
_entity.id
_entity.type
_entity.pdbx_description
1 polymer ?
#
loop_
_entity_poly.entity_id
_entity_poly.type
_entity_poly.pdbx_seq_one_letter_code
_entity_poly.pdbx_strand_id
1 'polypeptide(L)'
;MAHDNARFSLEYVELYATAMELGTCWAGLVELAAGSQYKPLLEVMQIPDGFTVAGAMMLGYPKYTFKRLADRNPLKIAWVE
;
A
#
# COMPACT_ATOMS: atom_id res chain seq x y z
N MET A 1 -8.90 8.09 -10.95
CA MET A 1 -7.73 8.88 -11.42
C MET A 1 -6.91 9.45 -10.28
N ALA A 2 -7.40 10.43 -9.49
CA ALA A 2 -6.60 10.96 -8.36
C ALA A 2 -6.29 9.89 -7.29
N HIS A 3 -7.29 9.07 -6.94
CA HIS A 3 -7.15 7.91 -6.05
C HIS A 3 -6.06 6.94 -6.54
N ASP A 4 -6.15 6.51 -7.80
CA ASP A 4 -5.25 5.49 -8.36
C ASP A 4 -3.81 6.02 -8.49
N ASN A 5 -3.64 7.31 -8.84
CA ASN A 5 -2.33 7.96 -8.88
C ASN A 5 -1.67 8.03 -7.50
N ALA A 6 -2.45 8.36 -6.46
CA ALA A 6 -1.97 8.34 -5.09
C ALA A 6 -1.60 6.91 -4.64
N ARG A 7 -2.39 5.91 -5.05
CA ARG A 7 -2.08 4.49 -4.79
C ARG A 7 -0.81 4.04 -5.51
N PHE A 8 -0.58 4.44 -6.76
CA PHE A 8 0.69 4.16 -7.44
C PHE A 8 1.89 4.86 -6.80
N SER A 9 1.69 6.02 -6.17
CA SER A 9 2.76 6.66 -5.41
C SER A 9 3.22 5.80 -4.22
N LEU A 10 2.30 5.06 -3.61
CA LEU A 10 2.62 4.10 -2.54
C LEU A 10 3.37 2.87 -3.07
N GLU A 11 3.15 2.44 -4.32
CA GLU A 11 3.96 1.37 -4.94
C GLU A 11 5.45 1.77 -5.01
N TYR A 12 5.74 3.04 -5.31
CA TYR A 12 7.12 3.54 -5.26
C TYR A 12 7.71 3.51 -3.84
N VAL A 13 6.89 3.76 -2.82
CA VAL A 13 7.31 3.62 -1.42
C VAL A 13 7.66 2.16 -1.12
N GLU A 14 6.83 1.21 -1.54
CA GLU A 14 7.08 -0.23 -1.38
C GLU A 14 8.37 -0.68 -2.08
N LEU A 15 8.59 -0.24 -3.31
CA LEU A 15 9.83 -0.53 -4.05
C LEU A 15 11.07 0.06 -3.34
N TYR A 16 11.01 1.33 -2.94
CA TYR A 16 12.14 2.03 -2.35
C TYR A 16 12.46 1.55 -0.92
N ALA A 17 11.45 1.17 -0.14
CA ALA A 17 11.62 0.67 1.22
C ALA A 17 12.60 -0.50 1.29
N THR A 18 12.58 -1.39 0.29
CA THR A 18 13.50 -2.55 0.22
C THR A 18 14.96 -2.13 0.12
N ALA A 19 15.27 -1.03 -0.59
CA ALA A 19 16.62 -0.47 -0.69
C ALA A 19 17.10 0.13 0.64
N MET A 20 16.17 0.45 1.54
CA MET A 20 16.44 0.92 2.91
C MET A 20 16.37 -0.20 3.96
N GLU A 21 16.36 -1.47 3.54
CA GLU A 21 16.20 -2.64 4.42
C GLU A 21 14.88 -2.66 5.21
N LEU A 22 13.87 -1.93 4.74
CA LEU A 22 12.53 -1.91 5.32
C LEU A 22 11.63 -2.91 4.58
N GLY A 23 10.72 -3.50 5.35
CA GLY A 23 9.57 -4.25 4.84
C GLY A 23 8.32 -3.39 4.81
N THR A 24 7.43 -3.70 3.88
CA THR A 24 6.14 -3.03 3.70
C THR A 24 4.99 -4.03 3.73
N CYS A 25 3.82 -3.55 4.11
CA CYS A 25 2.57 -4.30 3.98
C CYS A 25 1.40 -3.34 3.80
N TRP A 26 0.59 -3.58 2.77
CA TRP A 26 -0.64 -2.83 2.55
C TRP A 26 -1.64 -3.05 3.68
N ALA A 27 -2.14 -1.96 4.25
CA ALA A 27 -3.04 -1.95 5.39
C ALA A 27 -4.50 -1.81 4.92
N GLY A 28 -5.00 -2.79 4.17
CA GLY A 28 -6.35 -2.75 3.59
C GLY A 28 -7.48 -2.59 4.62
N LEU A 29 -7.29 -3.07 5.86
CA LEU A 29 -8.26 -2.83 6.94
C LEU A 29 -8.32 -1.35 7.37
N VAL A 30 -7.19 -0.64 7.34
CA VAL A 30 -7.14 0.79 7.63
C VAL A 30 -7.81 1.58 6.50
N GLU A 31 -7.57 1.19 5.24
CA GLU A 31 -8.28 1.76 4.08
C GLU A 31 -9.79 1.58 4.20
N LEU A 32 -10.24 0.37 4.57
CA LEU A 32 -11.65 0.06 4.74
C LEU A 32 -12.29 0.92 5.84
N ALA A 33 -11.65 1.02 7.01
CA ALA A 33 -12.15 1.80 8.13
C ALA A 33 -12.18 3.31 7.84
N ALA A 34 -11.17 3.82 7.12
CA ALA A 34 -11.16 5.20 6.67
C ALA A 34 -12.29 5.47 5.66
N GLY A 35 -12.51 4.56 4.71
CA GLY A 35 -13.59 4.63 3.73
C GLY A 35 -14.98 4.53 4.35
N SER A 36 -15.14 3.79 5.44
CA SER A 36 -16.38 3.71 6.22
C SER A 36 -16.61 4.91 7.16
N GLN A 37 -15.75 5.94 7.08
CA GLN A 37 -15.80 7.12 7.94
C GLN A 37 -15.74 6.80 9.45
N TYR A 38 -14.94 5.81 9.84
CA TYR A 38 -14.75 5.48 11.24
C TYR A 38 -14.05 6.62 12.00
N LYS A 39 -14.82 7.39 12.78
CA LYS A 39 -14.35 8.63 13.43
C LYS A 39 -13.06 8.50 14.24
N PRO A 40 -12.89 7.49 15.12
CA PRO A 40 -11.67 7.40 15.93
C PRO A 40 -10.40 7.28 15.08
N LEU A 41 -10.47 6.61 13.94
CA LEU A 41 -9.33 6.51 13.02
C LEU A 41 -9.05 7.85 12.31
N LEU A 42 -10.10 8.52 11.83
CA LEU A 42 -9.96 9.80 11.12
C LEU A 42 -9.42 10.91 12.04
N GLU A 43 -9.86 10.95 13.30
CA GLU A 43 -9.39 11.91 14.30
C GLU A 43 -7.89 11.74 14.61
N VAL A 44 -7.40 10.50 14.67
CA VAL A 44 -5.97 10.21 14.88
C VAL A 44 -5.14 10.56 13.64
N MET A 45 -5.67 10.33 12.44
CA MET A 45 -4.95 10.63 11.19
C MET A 45 -4.90 12.12 10.86
N GLN A 46 -5.78 12.95 11.47
CA GLN A 46 -5.82 14.40 11.28
C GLN A 46 -5.83 14.81 9.79
N ILE A 47 -6.62 14.09 8.98
CA ILE A 47 -6.68 14.34 7.54
C ILE A 47 -7.39 15.68 7.30
N PRO A 48 -6.78 16.62 6.54
CA PRO A 48 -7.41 17.90 6.27
C PRO A 48 -8.71 17.75 5.48
N ASP A 49 -9.62 18.71 5.67
CA ASP A 49 -10.86 18.77 4.91
C ASP A 49 -10.60 18.79 3.40
N GLY A 50 -11.42 18.06 2.65
CA GLY A 50 -11.27 17.92 1.20
C GLY A 50 -10.27 16.84 0.75
N PHE A 51 -9.58 16.17 1.70
CA PHE A 51 -8.73 15.03 1.40
C PHE A 51 -9.37 13.70 1.83
N THR A 52 -8.98 12.64 1.14
CA THR A 52 -9.44 11.27 1.42
C THR A 52 -8.24 10.33 1.48
N VAL A 53 -8.32 9.28 2.29
CA VAL A 53 -7.32 8.20 2.28
C VAL A 53 -7.38 7.46 0.95
N ALA A 54 -6.29 7.51 0.19
CA ALA A 54 -6.15 6.74 -1.06
C ALA A 54 -5.49 5.36 -0.86
N GLY A 55 -4.80 5.18 0.25
CA GLY A 55 -4.13 3.94 0.59
C GLY A 55 -3.50 4.02 1.97
N ALA A 56 -3.22 2.87 2.58
CA ALA A 56 -2.53 2.79 3.86
C ALA A 56 -1.47 1.69 3.81
N MET A 57 -0.32 1.92 4.44
CA MET A 57 0.80 0.99 4.44
C MET A 57 1.50 0.98 5.79
N MET A 58 1.90 -0.21 6.24
CA MET A 58 2.79 -0.41 7.37
C MET A 58 4.22 -0.50 6.87
N LEU A 59 5.14 0.19 7.53
CA LEU A 59 6.58 0.18 7.24
C LEU A 59 7.36 -0.16 8.52
N GLY A 60 8.43 -0.93 8.39
CA GLY A 60 9.33 -1.20 9.49
C GLY A 60 10.43 -2.19 9.17
N TYR A 61 11.34 -2.40 10.11
CA TYR A 61 12.39 -3.39 9.95
C TYR A 61 11.82 -4.81 10.07
N PRO A 62 12.02 -5.66 9.05
CA PRO A 62 11.45 -7.00 9.06
C PRO A 62 12.15 -7.84 10.13
N LYS A 63 11.37 -8.32 11.12
CA LYS A 63 11.88 -9.26 12.14
C LYS A 63 12.30 -10.60 11.54
N TYR A 64 11.65 -11.00 10.44
CA TYR A 64 11.89 -12.27 9.75
C TYR A 64 12.17 -11.98 8.28
N THR A 65 13.25 -12.58 7.77
CA THR A 65 13.60 -12.52 6.35
C THR A 65 13.36 -13.88 5.69
N PHE A 66 12.67 -13.87 4.57
CA PHE A 66 12.36 -15.09 3.82
C PHE A 66 13.44 -15.30 2.76
N LYS A 67 13.99 -16.51 2.69
CA LYS A 67 15.03 -16.86 1.69
C LYS A 67 14.47 -17.09 0.29
N ARG A 68 13.14 -17.20 0.14
CA ARG A 68 12.46 -17.51 -1.11
C ARG A 68 11.30 -16.54 -1.30
N LEU A 69 11.15 -16.07 -2.53
CA LEU A 69 9.97 -15.34 -2.96
C LEU A 69 8.80 -16.31 -3.13
N ALA A 70 7.57 -15.81 -3.01
CA ALA A 70 6.40 -16.57 -3.37
C ALA A 70 6.35 -16.72 -4.90
N ASP A 71 6.18 -17.96 -5.38
CA ASP A 71 6.04 -18.23 -6.80
C ASP A 71 4.79 -17.49 -7.35
N ARG A 72 4.96 -16.83 -8.49
CA ARG A 72 3.87 -16.16 -9.20
C ARG A 72 3.38 -17.06 -10.33
N ASN A 73 2.07 -16.99 -10.60
CA ASN A 73 1.50 -17.66 -11.77
C ASN A 73 2.18 -17.17 -13.06
N PRO A 74 2.38 -18.06 -14.06
CA PRO A 74 2.95 -17.65 -15.32
C PRO A 74 2.08 -16.58 -16.01
N LEU A 75 2.74 -15.61 -16.63
CA LEU A 75 2.05 -14.52 -17.34
C LEU A 75 1.31 -15.08 -18.55
N LYS A 76 0.00 -14.84 -18.63
CA LYS A 76 -0.82 -15.13 -19.81
C LYS A 76 -0.74 -13.93 -20.75
N ILE A 77 0.04 -14.05 -21.82
CA ILE A 77 0.27 -12.99 -22.81
C ILE A 77 -0.10 -13.47 -24.21
N ALA A 78 -0.75 -12.60 -24.97
CA ALA A 78 -0.96 -12.73 -26.41
C ALA A 78 -0.53 -11.42 -27.07
N TRP A 79 0.20 -11.51 -28.17
CA TRP A 79 0.55 -10.36 -28.99
C TRP A 79 -0.52 -10.22 -30.07
N VAL A 80 -1.03 -9.00 -30.24
CA VAL A 80 -1.99 -8.66 -31.29
C VAL A 80 -1.24 -7.83 -32.31
N GLU A 81 -1.29 -8.25 -33.57
CA GLU A 81 -0.82 -7.44 -34.71
C GLU A 81 -1.78 -6.28 -35.02
#